data_AF-A0A836RU62-F1
#
_entry.id   AF-A0A836RU62-F1
#
_cell.length_a   1.000
_cell.length_b   1.000
_cell.length_c   1.000
_cell.angle_alpha   90.00
_cell.angle_beta   90.00
_cell.angle_gamma   90.00
#
_symmetry.space_group_name_H-M   'P 1'
#
loop_
_entity.id
_entity.type
_entity.pdbx_description
1 polymer ?
#
loop_
_entity_poly.entity_id
_entity_poly.type
_entity_poly.pdbx_seq_one_letter_code
_entity_poly.pdbx_strand_id
1 'polypeptide(L)' 'MELMLGGSVSKTGNYFAIELHVIDVETGAIQPVTSVDIEGNIGKILTHGLMDAAQQIIANNGV' A
#
# COMPACT_ATOMS: atom_id res chain seq x y z
N MET A 1 -3.70 -13.50 -12.36
CA MET A 1 -3.62 -12.74 -11.10
C MET A 1 -3.32 -11.29 -11.40
N GLU A 2 -4.37 -10.54 -11.65
CA GLU A 2 -4.34 -9.09 -11.73
C GLU A 2 -4.74 -8.54 -10.35
N LEU A 3 -3.97 -7.57 -9.85
CA LEU A 3 -4.17 -6.98 -8.53
C LEU A 3 -4.44 -5.49 -8.67
N MET A 4 -5.43 -5.00 -7.94
CA MET A 4 -5.72 -3.59 -7.79
C MET A 4 -5.21 -3.12 -6.43
N LEU A 5 -4.51 -1.99 -6.44
CA LEU A 5 -4.08 -1.30 -5.22
C LEU A 5 -5.02 -0.13 -4.97
N GLY A 6 -5.80 -0.21 -3.91
CA GLY A 6 -6.57 0.90 -3.36
C GLY A 6 -5.94 1.40 -2.07
N GLY A 7 -6.31 2.58 -1.59
CA GLY A 7 -5.79 3.06 -0.32
C GLY A 7 -6.07 4.54 -0.05
N SER A 8 -5.63 4.99 1.12
CA SER A 8 -5.64 6.38 1.53
C SER A 8 -4.25 6.82 1.97
N VAL A 9 -3.92 8.09 1.67
CA VAL A 9 -2.70 8.72 2.19
C VAL A 9 -3.11 9.91 3.02
N SER A 10 -2.78 9.86 4.31
CA SER A 10 -3.07 10.90 5.28
C SER A 10 -1.78 11.65 5.66
N LYS A 11 -1.89 12.94 5.98
CA LYS A 11 -0.77 13.77 6.42
C LYS A 11 -1.04 14.32 7.82
N THR A 12 -0.11 14.07 8.75
CA THR A 12 -0.14 14.60 10.11
C THR A 12 1.16 15.32 10.41
N GLY A 13 1.12 16.66 10.48
CA GLY A 13 2.32 17.48 10.64
C GLY A 13 3.31 17.25 9.50
N ASN A 14 4.46 16.66 9.83
CA ASN A 14 5.52 16.31 8.88
C ASN A 14 5.49 14.83 8.44
N TYR A 15 4.56 14.04 8.96
CA TYR A 15 4.46 12.59 8.70
C TYR A 15 3.35 12.28 7.71
N PHE A 16 3.53 11.20 6.96
CA PHE A 16 2.54 10.63 6.07
C PHE A 16 2.20 9.22 6.54
N ALA A 17 0.91 8.94 6.73
CA ALA A 17 0.40 7.62 7.02
C ALA A 17 -0.27 7.07 5.76
N ILE A 18 0.01 5.81 5.42
CA ILE A 18 -0.53 5.16 4.23
C ILE A 18 -1.31 3.94 4.67
N GLU A 19 -2.57 3.92 4.29
CA GLU A 19 -3.40 2.72 4.33
C GLU A 19 -3.53 2.20 2.90
N LEU A 20 -3.18 0.94 2.68
CA LEU A 20 -3.31 0.27 1.39
C LEU A 20 -4.33 -0.86 1.50
N HIS A 21 -4.93 -1.25 0.38
CA HIS A 21 -5.76 -2.44 0.24
C HIS A 21 -5.37 -3.10 -1.07
N VAL A 22 -4.94 -4.36 -1.00
CA VAL A 22 -4.69 -5.17 -2.20
C VAL A 22 -5.96 -5.94 -2.51
N ILE A 23 -6.49 -5.74 -3.70
CA ILE A 23 -7.74 -6.34 -4.16
C ILE A 23 -7.39 -7.27 -5.32
N ASP A 24 -7.76 -8.54 -5.19
CA ASP A 24 -7.71 -9.46 -6.31
C ASP A 24 -8.82 -9.09 -7.31
N VAL A 25 -8.44 -8.78 -8.56
CA VAL A 25 -9.39 -8.28 -9.58
C VAL A 25 -10.33 -9.39 -10.05
N GLU A 26 -9.90 -10.65 -9.99
CA GLU A 26 -10.67 -11.80 -10.47
C GLU A 26 -11.75 -12.21 -9.44
N THR A 27 -11.45 -12.09 -8.15
CA THR A 27 -12.33 -12.55 -7.05
C THR A 27 -12.97 -11.42 -6.25
N GLY A 28 -12.45 -10.19 -6.34
CA GLY A 28 -12.84 -9.05 -5.51
C GLY A 28 -12.39 -9.18 -4.04
N ALA A 29 -11.58 -10.18 -3.70
CA ALA A 29 -11.11 -10.40 -2.34
C ALA A 29 -10.13 -9.29 -1.92
N ILE A 30 -10.43 -8.63 -0.80
CA ILE A 30 -9.52 -7.67 -0.17
C ILE A 30 -8.58 -8.46 0.73
N GLN A 31 -7.29 -8.46 0.42
CA GLN A 31 -6.29 -9.00 1.34
C GLN A 31 -6.12 -8.06 2.54
N PRO A 32 -6.01 -8.58 3.77
CA PRO A 32 -5.79 -7.76 4.94
C PRO A 32 -4.43 -7.07 4.82
N VAL A 33 -4.44 -5.75 4.93
CA VAL A 33 -3.24 -4.94 4.72
C VAL A 33 -2.68 -4.43 6.03
N THR A 34 -1.36 -4.55 6.14
CA THR A 34 -0.54 -3.92 7.15
C THR A 34 -0.37 -2.42 6.82
N SER A 35 -0.63 -1.56 7.79
CA SER A 35 -0.26 -0.14 7.71
C SER A 35 1.26 -0.02 7.64
N VAL A 36 1.78 0.68 6.63
CA VAL A 36 3.21 0.95 6.50
C VAL A 36 3.44 2.43 6.76
N ASP A 37 4.17 2.73 7.83
CA ASP A 37 4.61 4.09 8.13
C ASP A 37 5.81 4.42 7.23
N ILE A 38 5.61 5.32 6.27
CA ILE A 38 6.67 5.75 5.36
C ILE A 38 6.95 7.23 5.61
N GLU A 39 8.12 7.52 6.16
CA GLU A 39 8.61 8.88 6.34
C GLU A 39 9.31 9.38 5.06
N GLY A 40 8.99 10.60 4.62
CA GLY A 40 9.72 11.24 3.52
C GLY A 40 8.89 12.15 2.61
N ASN A 41 9.41 12.38 1.41
CA ASN A 41 8.78 13.24 0.42
C ASN A 41 7.55 12.55 -0.19
N ILE A 42 6.38 13.19 -0.08
CA ILE A 42 5.10 12.69 -0.60
C ILE A 42 5.17 12.24 -2.07
N GLY A 43 5.94 12.93 -2.92
CA GLY A 43 6.11 12.56 -4.32
C GLY A 43 6.76 11.20 -4.49
N LYS A 44 7.78 10.88 -3.68
CA LYS A 44 8.42 9.55 -3.67
C LYS A 44 7.52 8.49 -3.05
N ILE A 45 6.78 8.86 -2.01
CA ILE A 45 5.83 7.97 -1.34
C ILE A 45 4.73 7.53 -2.31
N LEU A 46 4.16 8.47 -3.06
CA LEU A 46 3.08 8.19 -4.02
C LEU A 46 3.57 7.45 -5.27
N THR A 47 4.81 7.67 -5.71
CA THR A 47 5.31 7.06 -6.96
C THR A 47 5.99 5.70 -6.74
N HIS A 48 6.71 5.54 -5.63
CA HIS A 48 7.51 4.35 -5.34
C HIS A 48 7.07 3.67 -4.05
N GLY A 49 6.76 4.45 -3.00
CA GLY A 49 6.37 3.90 -1.69
C GLY A 49 5.12 3.01 -1.74
N LEU A 50 4.12 3.34 -2.59
CA LEU A 50 2.95 2.48 -2.78
C LEU A 50 3.30 1.13 -3.41
N MET A 51 4.22 1.12 -4.38
CA MET A 51 4.66 -0.12 -5.05
C MET A 51 5.55 -0.96 -4.14
N ASP A 52 6.45 -0.34 -3.39
CA ASP A 52 7.31 -0.99 -2.40
C ASP A 52 6.48 -1.61 -1.27
N ALA A 53 5.49 -0.87 -0.76
CA ALA A 53 4.57 -1.38 0.26
C ALA A 53 3.73 -2.54 -0.27
N ALA A 54 3.21 -2.45 -1.50
CA ALA A 54 2.49 -3.55 -2.14
C ALA A 54 3.37 -4.80 -2.30
N GLN A 55 4.63 -4.64 -2.71
CA GLN A 55 5.59 -5.75 -2.80
C GLN A 55 5.89 -6.37 -1.44
N GLN A 56 6.06 -5.57 -0.39
CA GLN A 56 6.25 -6.10 0.97
C GLN A 56 5.03 -6.88 1.45
N ILE A 57 3.82 -6.39 1.18
CA ILE A 57 2.58 -7.09 1.55
C ILE A 57 2.48 -8.41 0.81
N ILE A 58 2.74 -8.43 -0.50
CA ILE A 58 2.71 -9.67 -1.31
C ILE A 58 3.78 -10.66 -0.82
N ALA A 59 5.01 -10.18 -0.58
CA ALA A 59 6.11 -11.02 -0.11
C ALA A 59 5.87 -11.59 1.30
N ASN A 60 5.28 -10.81 2.21
CA ASN A 60 4.96 -11.25 3.57
C ASN A 60 3.75 -12.19 3.63
N ASN A 61 2.79 -12.04 2.71
CA ASN A 61 1.60 -12.91 2.62
C ASN A 61 1.85 -14.23 1.89
N GLY A 62 3.06 -14.47 1.37
CA GLY A 62 3.49 -15.78 0.86
C GLY A 62 2.69 -16.29 -0.33
N VAL A 63 2.38 -15.40 -1.30
CA VAL A 63 1.90 -15.80 -2.63
C VAL A 63 3.08 -16.02 -3.57
#